data_AF-A0A6N6PYS2-F1
#
_entry.id   AF-A0A6N6PYS2-F1
#
_cell.length_a   1.000
_cell.length_b   1.000
_cell.length_c   1.000
_cell.angle_alpha   90.00
_cell.angle_beta   90.00
_cell.angle_gamma   90.00
#
_symmetry.space_group_name_H-M   'P 1'
#
loop_
_entity.id
_entity.type
_entity.pdbx_description
1 polymer ?
#
loop_
_entity_poly.entity_id
_entity_poly.type
_entity_poly.pdbx_seq_one_letter_code
_entity_poly.pdbx_strand_id
1 'polypeptide(L)' 'MKPFFSRNIDNRGRLVRGIGALVLLVGAGFGFTVSVWLGLGLLAAAVFVGFEALRGWCVMRACGIKTRL' A
#
# COMPACT_ATOMS: atom_id res chain seq x y z
N MET A 1 12.12 21.23 -12.29
CA MET A 1 12.26 19.89 -11.67
C MET A 1 10.87 19.34 -11.44
N LYS A 2 10.48 18.21 -12.05
CA LYS A 2 9.19 17.57 -11.76
C LYS A 2 9.27 16.98 -10.35
N PRO A 3 8.29 17.21 -9.45
CA PRO A 3 8.36 16.65 -8.10
C PRO A 3 8.40 15.13 -8.20
N PHE A 4 9.34 14.48 -7.49
CA PHE A 4 9.41 13.02 -7.39
C PHE A 4 8.08 12.42 -6.89
N PHE A 5 7.30 13.20 -6.13
CA PHE A 5 5.93 12.91 -5.67
C PHE A 5 4.83 13.42 -6.60
N SER A 6 5.06 13.49 -7.92
CA SER A 6 3.97 13.76 -8.85
C SER A 6 3.01 12.56 -8.86
N ARG A 7 1.70 12.85 -8.87
CA ARG A 7 0.63 11.84 -8.83
C ARG A 7 0.80 10.89 -10.02
N ASN A 8 1.20 9.65 -9.75
CA ASN A 8 1.57 8.67 -10.78
C ASN A 8 0.54 7.53 -10.89
N ILE A 9 -0.51 7.59 -10.06
CA ILE A 9 -1.54 6.54 -9.96
C ILE A 9 -2.89 7.07 -10.43
N ASP A 10 -3.60 6.26 -11.20
CA ASP A 10 -4.99 6.52 -11.56
C ASP A 10 -5.92 6.27 -10.35
N ASN A 11 -7.11 6.87 -10.33
CA ASN A 11 -8.09 6.67 -9.26
C ASN A 11 -8.43 5.18 -9.04
N ARG A 12 -8.42 4.36 -10.10
CA ARG A 12 -8.60 2.89 -9.98
C ARG A 12 -7.43 2.22 -9.26
N GLY A 13 -6.20 2.56 -9.64
CA GLY A 13 -4.99 2.05 -8.99
C GLY A 13 -4.87 2.48 -7.52
N ARG A 14 -5.41 3.66 -7.18
CA ARG A 14 -5.56 4.11 -5.79
C ARG A 14 -6.57 3.27 -5.02
N LEU A 15 -7.72 2.98 -5.62
CA LEU A 15 -8.78 2.20 -4.99
C LEU A 15 -8.32 0.77 -4.67
N VAL A 16 -7.69 0.08 -5.63
CA VAL A 16 -7.20 -1.29 -5.42
C VAL A 16 -6.16 -1.35 -4.30
N ARG A 17 -5.24 -0.38 -4.24
CA ARG A 17 -4.26 -0.29 -3.14
C ARG A 17 -4.91 0.06 -1.80
N GLY A 18 -5.90 0.94 -1.79
CA GLY A 18 -6.68 1.24 -0.58
C GLY A 18 -7.40 0.00 -0.05
N ILE A 19 -8.03 -0.78 -0.93
CA ILE A 19 -8.66 -2.06 -0.58
C ILE A 19 -7.61 -3.06 -0.08
N GLY A 20 -6.47 -3.17 -0.75
CA GLY A 20 -5.37 -4.03 -0.32
C GLY A 20 -4.82 -3.66 1.07
N ALA A 21 -4.65 -2.37 1.35
CA ALA A 21 -4.27 -1.88 2.68
C ALA A 21 -5.31 -2.24 3.74
N LEU A 22 -6.60 -2.15 3.41
CA LEU A 22 -7.70 -2.51 4.32
C LEU A 22 -7.70 -4.02 4.63
N VAL A 23 -7.50 -4.86 3.61
CA VAL A 23 -7.37 -6.32 3.77
C VAL A 23 -6.15 -6.66 4.63
N LEU A 24 -5.01 -6.00 4.41
CA LEU A 24 -3.81 -6.19 5.23
C LEU A 24 -4.03 -5.74 6.68
N LEU A 25 -4.80 -4.67 6.92
CA LEU A 25 -5.16 -4.20 8.26
C LEU A 25 -6.03 -5.21 9.01
N VAL A 26 -7.05 -5.76 8.34
CA VAL A 26 -7.89 -6.83 8.90
C VAL A 26 -7.05 -8.08 9.17
N GLY A 27 -6.20 -8.45 8.21
CA GLY A 27 -5.26 -9.56 8.35
C GLY A 27 -4.27 -9.36 9.50
N ALA A 28 -3.80 -8.14 9.75
CA ALA A 28 -2.94 -7.83 10.89
C ALA A 28 -3.65 -8.07 12.22
N GLY A 29 -4.93 -7.68 12.33
CA GLY A 29 -5.76 -7.93 13.52
C GLY A 29 -5.84 -9.43 13.87
N PHE A 30 -6.09 -10.28 12.87
CA PHE A 30 -6.01 -11.74 13.05
C PHE A 30 -4.56 -12.23 13.26
N GLY A 31 -3.58 -11.60 12.60
CA GLY A 31 -2.16 -11.94 12.76
C GLY A 31 -1.68 -11.79 14.20
N PHE A 32 -2.13 -10.75 14.91
CA PHE A 32 -1.81 -10.55 16.33
C PHE A 32 -2.34 -11.67 17.23
N THR A 33 -3.40 -12.39 16.83
CA THR A 33 -3.90 -13.53 17.62
C THR A 33 -3.05 -14.78 17.46
N VAL A 34 -2.27 -14.88 16.39
CA VAL A 34 -1.40 -16.03 16.11
C VAL A 34 0.05 -15.75 16.51
N SER A 35 0.58 -14.59 16.13
CA SER A 35 1.93 -14.15 16.48
C SER A 35 2.07 -12.65 16.35
N VAL A 36 2.58 -12.02 17.42
CA VAL A 36 2.85 -10.58 17.48
C VAL A 36 3.69 -10.10 16.30
N TRP A 37 4.68 -10.89 15.88
CA TRP A 37 5.55 -10.57 14.74
C TRP A 37 4.81 -10.57 13.40
N LEU A 38 3.87 -11.50 13.24
CA LEU A 38 3.03 -11.61 12.04
C LEU A 38 2.08 -10.41 11.95
N GLY A 39 1.43 -10.08 13.07
CA GLY A 39 0.59 -8.89 13.18
C GLY A 39 1.36 -7.60 12.88
N LEU A 40 2.56 -7.43 13.46
CA LEU A 40 3.43 -6.28 13.21
C LEU A 40 3.86 -6.17 11.73
N GLY A 41 4.25 -7.29 11.12
CA GLY A 41 4.64 -7.32 9.70
C GLY A 41 3.49 -6.93 8.77
N LEU A 42 2.30 -7.49 9.00
CA LEU A 42 1.09 -7.17 8.25
C LEU A 42 0.66 -5.72 8.45
N LEU A 43 0.76 -5.20 9.68
CA LEU A 43 0.41 -3.82 10.00
C LEU A 43 1.38 -2.84 9.32
N ALA A 44 2.68 -3.11 9.35
CA ALA A 44 3.68 -2.30 8.64
C ALA A 44 3.41 -2.29 7.12
N ALA A 45 3.08 -3.44 6.54
CA ALA A 45 2.69 -3.53 5.13
C ALA A 45 1.40 -2.75 4.83
N ALA A 46 0.39 -2.84 5.69
CA ALA A 46 -0.87 -2.12 5.54
C ALA A 46 -0.66 -0.59 5.56
N VAL A 47 0.13 -0.10 6.52
CA VAL A 47 0.48 1.33 6.63
C VAL A 47 1.25 1.81 5.41
N PHE A 48 2.22 1.02 4.94
CA PHE A 48 3.01 1.36 3.75
C PHE A 48 2.13 1.48 2.50
N VAL A 49 1.32 0.46 2.21
CA VAL A 49 0.41 0.45 1.05
C VAL A 49 -0.66 1.54 1.18
N GLY A 50 -1.15 1.80 2.39
CA GLY A 50 -2.09 2.88 2.68
C GLY A 50 -1.47 4.26 2.43
N PHE A 51 -0.22 4.48 2.85
CA PHE A 51 0.52 5.71 2.59
C PHE A 51 0.73 5.95 1.09
N GLU A 52 1.12 4.91 0.34
CA GLU A 52 1.22 4.97 -1.12
C GLU A 52 -0.13 5.33 -1.77
N ALA A 53 -1.22 4.72 -1.31
CA ALA A 53 -2.57 5.03 -1.81
C ALA A 53 -2.97 6.48 -1.52
N LEU A 54 -2.78 6.98 -0.31
CA LEU A 54 -3.14 8.35 0.09
C LEU A 54 -2.36 9.41 -0.69
N ARG A 55 -1.05 9.19 -0.89
CA ARG A 55 -0.19 10.10 -1.65
C ARG A 55 -0.46 10.03 -3.16
N GLY A 56 -1.24 9.05 -3.63
CA GLY A 56 -1.48 8.85 -5.07
C GLY A 56 -0.19 8.53 -5.83
N TRP A 57 0.76 7.90 -5.13
CA TRP A 57 2.12 7.67 -5.59
C TRP A 57 2.51 6.24 -5.25
N CYS A 58 3.14 5.54 -6.19
CA CYS A 58 3.56 4.17 -5.96
C CYS A 58 5.00 3.97 -6.39
N VAL A 59 5.82 3.45 -5.47
CA VAL A 59 7.24 3.15 -5.62
C VAL A 59 7.46 2.21 -6.80
N MET A 60 6.64 1.17 -6.97
CA MET A 60 6.80 0.23 -8.09
C MET A 60 6.78 0.93 -9.45
N ARG A 61 5.86 1.89 -9.63
CA ARG A 61 5.74 2.64 -10.89
C ARG A 61 6.82 3.72 -10.99
N ALA A 62 7.32 4.25 -9.87
CA ALA A 62 8.49 5.13 -9.83
C ALA A 62 9.80 4.39 -10.17
N CYS A 63 9.91 3.11 -9.81
CA CYS A 63 10.99 2.21 -10.22
C CYS A 63 10.84 1.67 -11.66
N GLY A 64 9.86 2.16 -12.43
CA GLY A 64 9.65 1.77 -13.83
C GLY A 64 8.89 0.46 -14.04
N ILE A 65 8.38 -0.17 -12.99
CA ILE A 65 7.56 -1.38 -13.10
C ILE A 65 6.18 -0.99 -13.62
N LYS A 66 5.87 -1.40 -14.86
CA LYS A 66 4.54 -1.24 -15.46
C LYS A 66 3.55 -2.17 -14.75
N THR A 67 2.93 -1.67 -13.69
CA THR A 67 1.76 -2.31 -13.10
C THR A 67 0.56 -2.05 -14.01
N ARG A 68 -0.09 -3.11 -14.53
CA ARG A 68 -1.31 -3.05 -15.39
C ARG A 68 -2.59 -2.71 -14.60
N LEU A 69 -2.44 -1.96 -13.52
CA LEU A 69 -3.48 -1.49 -12.60
C LEU A 69 -3.74 0.00 -12.81
#